data_AF-A0A8J5SCC2-F1
#
_entry.id   AF-A0A8J5SCC2-F1
#
_cell.length_a   1.000
_cell.length_b   1.000
_cell.length_c   1.000
_cell.angle_alpha   90.00
_cell.angle_beta   90.00
_cell.angle_gamma   90.00
#
_symmetry.space_group_name_H-M   'P 1'
#
loop_
_entity.id
_entity.type
_entity.pdbx_description
1 polymer ?
#
loop_
_entity_poly.entity_id
_entity_poly.type
_entity_poly.pdbx_seq_one_letter_code
_entity_poly.pdbx_strand_id
1 'polypeptide(L)'
;MKQEVVKMESDILNVLNFVMGSPTTKTFLRLFIRSCQEDNKYPSLSLEFMGSYLAELSLLEYGCVRLLPSVVAASAVFVARLTLNPDTNPWSKKLQAVTGYRSSELKDCITLIHDLQLNRKGSSLMAIRNKYKQHKICYPGKMPIFPVYSPKLLNHFLLSC
;
A
#
# COMPACT_ATOMS: atom_id res chain seq x y z
N MET A 1 7.23 -32.38 -14.99
CA MET A 1 6.96 -30.93 -15.09
C MET A 1 5.55 -30.59 -15.56
N LYS A 2 5.16 -30.74 -16.84
CA LYS A 2 3.80 -30.32 -17.29
C LYS A 2 2.66 -31.03 -16.56
N GLN A 3 2.76 -32.35 -16.38
CA GLN A 3 1.76 -33.14 -15.67
C GLN A 3 1.66 -32.78 -14.17
N GLU A 4 2.79 -32.47 -13.53
CA GLU A 4 2.83 -32.07 -12.11
C GLU A 4 2.18 -30.71 -11.88
N VAL A 5 2.42 -29.75 -12.80
CA VAL A 5 1.79 -28.42 -12.74
C VAL A 5 0.27 -28.53 -12.90
N VAL A 6 -0.21 -29.31 -13.87
CA VAL A 6 -1.65 -29.51 -14.09
C VAL A 6 -2.31 -30.19 -12.88
N LYS A 7 -1.61 -31.15 -12.26
CA LYS A 7 -2.10 -31.79 -11.03
C LYS A 7 -2.24 -30.76 -9.90
N MET A 8 -1.19 -29.96 -9.66
CA MET A 8 -1.22 -28.94 -8.60
C MET A 8 -2.27 -27.85 -8.85
N GLU A 9 -2.48 -27.45 -10.11
CA GLU A 9 -3.54 -26.53 -10.50
C GLU A 9 -4.92 -27.07 -10.13
N SER A 10 -5.21 -28.32 -10.51
CA SER A 10 -6.47 -29.00 -10.15
C SER A 10 -6.66 -29.08 -8.63
N ASP A 11 -5.61 -29.47 -7.90
CA ASP A 11 -5.64 -29.59 -6.44
C ASP A 11 -5.96 -28.23 -5.77
N ILE A 12 -5.32 -27.14 -6.21
CA ILE A 12 -5.57 -25.79 -5.70
C ILE A 12 -7.00 -25.33 -5.99
N LEU A 13 -7.49 -25.53 -7.22
CA LEU A 13 -8.85 -25.13 -7.60
C LEU A 13 -9.91 -25.86 -6.77
N ASN A 14 -9.70 -27.15 -6.52
CA ASN A 14 -10.57 -27.95 -5.66
C ASN A 14 -10.56 -27.44 -4.22
N VAL A 15 -9.38 -27.14 -3.65
CA VAL A 15 -9.27 -26.58 -2.29
C VAL A 15 -10.00 -25.23 -2.17
N LEU A 16 -9.93 -24.39 -3.21
CA LEU A 16 -10.60 -23.09 -3.24
C LEU A 16 -12.09 -23.18 -3.58
N ASN A 17 -12.63 -24.37 -3.84
CA ASN A 17 -13.99 -24.56 -4.37
C ASN A 17 -14.27 -23.67 -5.60
N PHE A 18 -13.25 -23.47 -6.45
CA PHE A 18 -13.30 -22.58 -7.62
C PHE A 18 -13.61 -21.09 -7.30
N VAL A 19 -13.56 -20.67 -6.04
CA VAL A 19 -13.75 -19.28 -5.61
C VAL A 19 -12.43 -18.51 -5.76
N MET A 20 -12.22 -17.89 -6.91
CA MET A 20 -10.98 -17.13 -7.22
C MET A 20 -11.14 -15.60 -7.17
N GLY A 21 -12.38 -15.10 -7.08
CA GLY A 21 -12.73 -13.69 -7.31
C GLY A 21 -12.66 -12.75 -6.08
N SER A 22 -11.78 -13.00 -5.11
CA SER A 22 -11.75 -12.21 -3.88
C SER A 22 -11.11 -10.82 -4.08
N PRO A 23 -11.64 -9.75 -3.45
CA PRO A 23 -11.07 -8.42 -3.58
C PRO A 23 -9.68 -8.35 -2.95
N THR A 24 -8.72 -7.80 -3.70
CA THR A 24 -7.33 -7.67 -3.27
C THR A 24 -7.03 -6.26 -2.76
N THR A 25 -5.87 -6.09 -2.12
CA THR A 25 -5.37 -4.77 -1.69
C THR A 25 -5.28 -3.81 -2.87
N LYS A 26 -4.87 -4.30 -4.05
CA LYS A 26 -4.80 -3.50 -5.29
C LYS A 26 -6.18 -3.02 -5.73
N THR A 27 -7.22 -3.83 -5.57
CA THR A 27 -8.60 -3.47 -5.90
C THR A 27 -9.08 -2.29 -5.04
N PHE A 28 -8.92 -2.39 -3.71
CA PHE A 28 -9.29 -1.31 -2.79
C PHE A 28 -8.43 -0.06 -2.97
N LEU A 29 -7.13 -0.22 -3.21
CA LEU A 29 -6.23 0.91 -3.46
C LEU A 29 -6.71 1.75 -4.64
N ARG A 30 -7.03 1.11 -5.76
CA ARG A 30 -7.56 1.80 -6.95
C ARG A 30 -8.87 2.52 -6.67
N LEU A 31 -9.76 1.90 -5.88
CA LEU A 31 -11.02 2.52 -5.46
C LEU A 31 -10.78 3.79 -4.63
N PHE A 32 -9.90 3.72 -3.62
CA PHE A 32 -9.63 4.84 -2.72
C PHE A 32 -8.94 5.99 -3.44
N ILE A 33 -7.96 5.70 -4.30
CA ILE A 33 -7.26 6.72 -5.08
C ILE A 33 -8.24 7.43 -6.00
N ARG A 34 -9.02 6.69 -6.80
CA ARG A 34 -10.00 7.27 -7.73
C ARG A 34 -11.02 8.15 -7.01
N SER A 35 -11.53 7.69 -5.87
CA SER A 35 -12.53 8.43 -5.09
C SER A 35 -11.98 9.73 -4.49
N CYS A 36 -10.65 9.82 -4.32
CA CYS A 36 -9.99 10.99 -3.76
C CYS A 36 -9.30 11.91 -4.79
N GLN A 37 -9.46 11.65 -6.10
CA GLN A 37 -8.79 12.44 -7.15
C GLN A 37 -9.24 13.91 -7.22
N GLU A 38 -10.42 14.25 -6.72
CA GLU A 38 -10.94 15.63 -6.73
C GLU A 38 -10.13 16.61 -5.89
N ASP A 39 -9.20 16.13 -5.04
CA ASP A 39 -8.42 17.00 -4.17
C ASP A 39 -7.41 17.90 -4.92
N ASN A 40 -7.16 17.72 -6.24
CA ASN A 40 -6.22 18.48 -7.11
C ASN A 40 -4.79 18.71 -6.57
N LYS A 41 -4.48 18.21 -5.38
CA LYS A 41 -3.24 18.44 -4.61
C LYS A 41 -2.14 17.43 -4.95
N TYR A 42 -2.46 16.34 -5.61
CA TYR A 42 -1.53 15.25 -5.92
C TYR A 42 -1.64 14.88 -7.39
N PRO A 43 -0.52 14.73 -8.13
CA PRO A 43 -0.57 14.03 -9.41
C PRO A 43 -1.06 12.62 -9.12
N SER A 44 -2.27 12.29 -9.57
CA SER A 44 -2.97 11.03 -9.29
C SER A 44 -2.08 9.80 -9.48
N LEU A 45 -1.21 9.87 -10.48
CA LEU A 45 -0.26 8.83 -10.84
C LEU A 45 0.86 8.61 -9.78
N SER A 46 1.35 9.67 -9.13
CA SER A 46 2.38 9.54 -8.07
C SER A 46 1.85 8.82 -6.83
N LEU A 47 0.60 9.13 -6.45
CA LEU A 47 -0.09 8.46 -5.35
C LEU A 47 -0.39 6.99 -5.69
N GLU A 48 -0.76 6.71 -6.94
CA GLU A 48 -0.98 5.34 -7.42
C GLU A 48 0.30 4.51 -7.41
N PHE A 49 1.42 5.07 -7.88
CA PHE A 49 2.71 4.38 -7.85
C PHE A 49 3.18 4.11 -6.42
N MET A 50 3.16 5.14 -5.54
CA MET A 50 3.59 4.97 -4.15
C MET A 50 2.68 4.00 -3.39
N GLY A 51 1.36 4.13 -3.56
CA GLY A 51 0.39 3.22 -2.95
C GLY A 51 0.59 1.78 -3.43
N SER A 52 0.83 1.58 -4.74
CA SER A 52 1.05 0.24 -5.31
C SER A 52 2.35 -0.37 -4.82
N TYR A 53 3.41 0.43 -4.70
CA TYR A 53 4.68 0.00 -4.12
C TYR A 53 4.51 -0.48 -2.67
N LEU A 54 3.83 0.31 -1.83
CA LEU A 54 3.60 -0.04 -0.42
C LEU A 54 2.68 -1.27 -0.27
N ALA A 55 1.63 -1.35 -1.09
CA ALA A 55 0.75 -2.51 -1.14
C ALA A 55 1.51 -3.78 -1.56
N GLU A 56 2.41 -3.70 -2.54
CA GLU A 56 3.24 -4.84 -2.94
C GLU A 56 4.26 -5.22 -1.86
N LEU A 57 4.89 -4.25 -1.18
CA LEU A 57 5.75 -4.56 -0.03
C LEU A 57 5.00 -5.29 1.08
N SER A 58 3.74 -4.94 1.33
CA SER A 58 2.93 -5.60 2.35
C SER A 58 2.74 -7.10 2.10
N LEU A 59 2.78 -7.55 0.84
CA LEU A 59 2.65 -8.97 0.47
C LEU A 59 3.87 -9.80 0.91
N LEU A 60 5.02 -9.17 1.13
CA LEU A 60 6.23 -9.83 1.61
C LEU A 60 6.27 -9.97 3.13
N GLU A 61 5.42 -9.23 3.85
CA GLU A 61 5.41 -9.20 5.31
C GLU A 61 4.29 -10.09 5.84
N TYR A 62 4.68 -11.16 6.55
CA TYR A 62 3.73 -12.11 7.11
C TYR A 62 2.72 -11.47 8.07
N GLY A 63 3.10 -10.39 8.77
CA GLY A 63 2.18 -9.63 9.62
C GLY A 63 0.96 -9.07 8.88
N CYS A 64 1.08 -8.78 7.57
CA CYS A 64 0.00 -8.25 6.76
C CYS A 64 -1.03 -9.32 6.34
N VAL A 65 -0.69 -10.61 6.41
CA VAL A 65 -1.58 -11.71 5.99
C VAL A 65 -2.85 -11.77 6.85
N ARG A 66 -2.78 -11.33 8.11
CA ARG A 66 -3.92 -11.29 9.04
C ARG A 66 -4.82 -10.08 8.84
N LEU A 67 -4.39 -9.10 8.05
CA LEU A 67 -5.10 -7.84 7.85
C LEU A 67 -6.02 -7.94 6.65
N LEU A 68 -7.16 -7.25 6.72
CA LEU A 68 -8.07 -7.16 5.59
C LEU A 68 -7.41 -6.40 4.42
N PRO A 69 -7.64 -6.82 3.16
CA PRO A 69 -7.10 -6.11 2.00
C PRO A 69 -7.47 -4.62 1.94
N SER A 70 -8.65 -4.25 2.45
CA SER A 70 -9.11 -2.86 2.55
C SER A 70 -8.34 -2.05 3.60
N VAL A 71 -8.00 -2.65 4.74
CA VAL A 71 -7.18 -2.01 5.80
C VAL A 71 -5.77 -1.76 5.30
N VAL A 72 -5.17 -2.74 4.63
CA VAL A 72 -3.84 -2.59 4.02
C VAL A 72 -3.84 -1.49 2.97
N ALA A 73 -4.88 -1.45 2.11
CA ALA A 73 -5.00 -0.43 1.08
C ALA A 73 -5.18 0.98 1.67
N ALA A 74 -6.04 1.16 2.67
CA ALA A 74 -6.26 2.44 3.32
C ALA A 74 -4.99 2.95 4.02
N SER A 75 -4.28 2.06 4.70
CA SER A 75 -3.01 2.35 5.37
C SER A 75 -1.91 2.69 4.37
N ALA A 76 -1.84 1.98 3.24
CA ALA A 76 -0.92 2.30 2.15
C ALA A 76 -1.19 3.68 1.56
N VAL A 77 -2.47 4.07 1.38
CA VAL A 77 -2.83 5.43 0.92
C VAL A 77 -2.41 6.50 1.93
N PHE A 78 -2.62 6.25 3.23
CA PHE A 78 -2.18 7.16 4.29
C PHE A 78 -0.66 7.40 4.22
N VAL A 79 0.12 6.32 4.22
CA VAL A 79 1.59 6.38 4.19
C VAL A 79 2.09 6.99 2.88
N ALA A 80 1.43 6.69 1.76
CA ALA A 80 1.75 7.27 0.46
C ALA A 80 1.54 8.80 0.45
N ARG A 81 0.41 9.28 0.97
CA ARG A 81 0.12 10.71 1.08
C ARG A 81 1.11 11.42 1.98
N LEU A 82 1.43 10.82 3.14
CA LEU A 82 2.43 11.35 4.07
C LEU A 82 3.82 11.44 3.43
N THR A 83 4.19 10.44 2.63
CA THR A 83 5.48 10.40 1.93
C THR A 83 5.56 11.46 0.82
N LEU A 84 4.46 11.68 0.10
CA LEU A 84 4.40 12.62 -1.03
C LEU A 84 4.25 14.08 -0.58
N ASN A 85 3.54 14.32 0.52
CA ASN A 85 3.31 15.65 1.06
C ASN A 85 3.25 15.57 2.60
N PRO A 86 4.39 15.74 3.29
CA PRO A 86 4.48 15.60 4.74
C PRO A 86 3.78 16.74 5.51
N ASP A 87 3.63 17.90 4.88
CA ASP A 87 3.10 19.12 5.51
C ASP A 87 1.56 19.14 5.52
N THR A 88 0.93 18.21 4.80
CA THR A 88 -0.53 18.10 4.71
C THR A 88 -1.03 16.91 5.52
N ASN A 89 -2.17 17.07 6.20
CA ASN A 89 -2.83 15.95 6.87
C ASN A 89 -3.10 14.80 5.86
N PRO A 90 -2.50 13.61 6.04
CA PRO A 90 -2.68 12.48 5.13
C PRO A 90 -4.10 11.89 5.17
N TRP A 91 -4.86 12.12 6.25
CA TRP A 91 -6.20 11.56 6.47
C TRP A 91 -7.30 12.62 6.31
N SER A 92 -7.91 12.68 5.12
CA SER A 92 -9.02 13.61 4.85
C SER A 92 -10.37 13.02 5.25
N LYS A 93 -11.33 13.89 5.62
CA LYS A 93 -12.74 13.49 5.90
C LYS A 93 -13.35 12.70 4.74
N LYS A 94 -13.00 13.05 3.49
CA LYS A 94 -13.43 12.32 2.29
C LYS A 94 -12.87 10.90 2.25
N LEU A 95 -11.59 10.73 2.57
CA LEU A 95 -10.95 9.40 2.62
C LEU A 95 -11.57 8.55 3.74
N GLN A 96 -11.85 9.14 4.91
CA GLN A 96 -12.59 8.48 5.98
C GLN A 96 -14.00 8.05 5.54
N ALA A 97 -14.75 8.92 4.86
CA ALA A 97 -16.09 8.60 4.37
C ALA A 97 -16.09 7.47 3.32
N VAL A 98 -15.10 7.44 2.43
CA VAL A 98 -14.97 6.40 1.39
C VAL A 98 -14.49 5.07 1.96
N THR A 99 -13.53 5.10 2.89
CA THR A 99 -12.92 3.89 3.46
C THR A 99 -13.74 3.29 4.60
N GLY A 100 -14.52 4.12 5.30
CA GLY A 100 -15.26 3.75 6.51
C GLY A 100 -14.39 3.62 7.76
N TYR A 101 -13.08 3.85 7.67
CA TYR A 101 -12.14 3.68 8.79
C TYR A 101 -11.74 5.00 9.44
N ARG A 102 -11.43 4.97 10.73
CA ARG A 102 -10.73 6.03 11.44
C ARG A 102 -9.22 5.82 11.34
N SER A 103 -8.46 6.93 11.37
CA SER A 103 -6.98 6.91 11.46
C SER A 103 -6.49 6.00 12.60
N SER A 104 -7.16 6.05 13.74
CA SER A 104 -6.84 5.27 14.94
C SER A 104 -7.00 3.77 14.75
N GLU A 105 -7.96 3.32 13.95
CA GLU A 105 -8.22 1.89 13.64
C GLU A 105 -7.16 1.31 12.70
N LEU A 106 -6.48 2.18 11.94
CA LEU A 106 -5.45 1.80 10.98
C LEU A 106 -4.04 1.87 11.54
N LYS A 107 -3.87 2.38 12.77
CA LYS A 107 -2.58 2.74 13.37
C LYS A 107 -1.53 1.64 13.24
N ASP A 108 -1.87 0.42 13.63
CA ASP A 108 -0.93 -0.71 13.62
C ASP A 108 -0.49 -1.08 12.19
N CYS A 109 -1.42 -1.06 11.24
CA CYS A 109 -1.13 -1.33 9.84
C CYS A 109 -0.32 -0.20 9.20
N ILE A 110 -0.63 1.05 9.52
CA ILE A 110 0.12 2.23 9.10
C ILE A 110 1.57 2.14 9.58
N THR A 111 1.79 1.82 10.86
CA THR A 111 3.14 1.65 11.41
C THR A 111 3.89 0.50 10.73
N LEU A 112 3.22 -0.64 10.52
CA LEU A 112 3.81 -1.79 9.84
C LEU A 112 4.26 -1.45 8.42
N ILE A 113 3.39 -0.82 7.62
CA ILE A 113 3.70 -0.42 6.24
C ILE A 113 4.81 0.63 6.20
N HIS A 114 4.80 1.58 7.13
CA HIS A 114 5.86 2.59 7.23
C HIS A 114 7.22 1.96 7.58
N ASP A 115 7.26 0.96 8.46
CA ASP A 115 8.49 0.23 8.76
C ASP A 115 9.00 -0.61 7.59
N LEU A 116 8.09 -1.16 6.77
CA LEU A 116 8.44 -1.83 5.51
C LEU A 116 9.03 -0.86 4.49
N GLN A 117 8.47 0.34 4.38
CA GLN A 117 8.98 1.40 3.53
C GLN A 117 10.41 1.78 3.93
N LEU A 118 10.66 1.94 5.23
CA LEU A 118 11.98 2.21 5.82
C LEU A 118 12.95 1.03 5.73
N ASN A 119 12.46 -0.17 5.41
CA ASN A 119 13.20 -1.42 5.51
C ASN A 119 13.85 -1.63 6.90
N ARG A 120 13.17 -1.24 7.99
CA ARG A 120 13.73 -1.34 9.36
C ARG A 120 14.16 -2.75 9.75
N LYS A 121 13.42 -3.75 9.26
CA LYS A 121 13.72 -5.18 9.51
C LYS A 121 14.87 -5.73 8.64
N GLY A 122 15.43 -4.93 7.73
CA GLY A 122 16.56 -5.35 6.89
C GLY A 122 16.22 -6.49 5.94
N SER A 123 15.04 -6.48 5.29
CA SER A 123 14.64 -7.54 4.36
C SER A 123 15.64 -7.65 3.21
N SER A 124 16.05 -8.87 2.88
CA SER A 124 16.91 -9.18 1.72
C SER A 124 16.15 -9.23 0.39
N LEU A 125 14.80 -9.24 0.44
CA LEU A 125 13.94 -9.33 -0.73
C LEU A 125 13.86 -7.97 -1.44
N MET A 126 14.74 -7.78 -2.42
CA MET A 126 14.87 -6.52 -3.17
C MET A 126 14.05 -6.44 -4.46
N ALA A 127 13.43 -7.53 -4.91
CA ALA A 127 12.78 -7.59 -6.23
C ALA A 127 11.73 -6.48 -6.44
N ILE A 128 10.85 -6.26 -5.47
CA ILE A 128 9.83 -5.19 -5.52
C ILE A 128 10.49 -3.81 -5.51
N ARG A 129 11.48 -3.60 -4.64
CA ARG A 129 12.21 -2.33 -4.58
C ARG A 129 12.92 -2.05 -5.91
N ASN A 130 13.50 -3.06 -6.54
CA ASN A 130 14.17 -2.94 -7.83
C ASN A 130 13.17 -2.70 -8.97
N LYS A 131 12.02 -3.40 -8.98
CA LYS A 131 10.91 -3.15 -9.91
C LYS A 131 10.52 -1.67 -9.89
N TYR A 132 10.26 -1.11 -8.72
CA TYR A 132 9.83 0.27 -8.60
C TYR A 132 10.97 1.30 -8.78
N LYS A 133 12.24 0.93 -8.53
CA LYS A 133 13.42 1.75 -8.91
C LYS A 133 13.61 1.86 -10.43
N GLN A 134 13.35 0.78 -11.16
CA GLN A 134 13.51 0.71 -12.62
C GLN A 134 12.42 1.50 -13.35
N HIS A 135 11.25 1.67 -12.75
CA HIS A 135 10.17 2.54 -13.21
C HIS A 135 10.46 4.05 -13.01
N LYS A 136 11.66 4.51 -13.41
CA LYS A 136 11.94 5.93 -13.77
C LYS A 136 11.10 6.42 -14.97
N ILE A 137 10.20 5.59 -15.49
CA ILE A 137 9.45 5.77 -16.73
C ILE A 137 8.02 6.18 -16.39
N CYS A 138 7.80 7.48 -16.20
CA CYS A 138 6.59 8.28 -16.52
C CYS A 138 6.49 9.58 -15.69
N TYR A 139 7.58 10.08 -15.09
CA TYR A 139 7.68 11.50 -14.74
C TYR A 139 9.11 12.01 -14.97
N PRO A 140 9.29 13.16 -15.65
CA PRO A 140 10.55 13.91 -15.65
C PRO A 140 10.72 14.59 -14.29
N GLY A 141 11.06 13.77 -13.32
CA GLY A 141 11.30 14.15 -11.93
C GLY A 141 11.84 12.89 -11.31
N LYS A 142 13.12 12.92 -10.91
CA LYS A 142 13.81 11.83 -10.22
C LYS A 142 12.79 11.14 -9.31
N MET A 143 12.57 9.83 -9.45
CA MET A 143 11.93 9.09 -8.37
C MET A 143 12.75 9.49 -7.14
N PRO A 144 12.22 10.32 -6.23
CA PRO A 144 13.03 10.72 -5.12
C PRO A 144 13.33 9.40 -4.44
N ILE A 145 14.55 9.25 -3.95
CA ILE A 145 14.69 8.50 -2.72
C ILE A 145 13.70 9.23 -1.80
N PHE A 146 12.44 8.78 -1.74
CA PHE A 146 11.39 9.53 -1.08
C PHE A 146 11.91 9.70 0.34
N PRO A 147 12.15 10.94 0.80
CA PRO A 147 12.72 11.16 2.11
C PRO A 147 11.82 10.42 3.08
N VAL A 148 12.34 9.32 3.64
CA VAL A 148 11.52 8.49 4.50
C VAL A 148 11.52 9.21 5.84
N TYR A 149 10.39 9.82 6.15
CA TYR A 149 10.31 10.75 7.26
C TYR A 149 10.38 10.03 8.61
N SER A 150 10.81 10.77 9.63
CA SER A 150 11.02 10.19 10.96
C SER A 150 9.71 9.70 11.59
N PRO A 151 9.74 8.66 12.44
CA PRO A 151 8.58 8.17 13.20
C PRO A 151 7.83 9.24 14.01
N LYS A 152 8.50 10.37 14.32
CA LYS A 152 7.90 11.50 15.05
C LYS A 152 6.77 12.16 14.27
N LEU A 153 6.93 12.30 12.95
CA LEU A 153 5.90 12.89 12.07
C LEU A 153 4.69 11.95 11.93
N LEU A 154 4.95 10.65 11.83
CA LEU A 154 3.91 9.62 11.80
C LEU A 154 3.06 9.67 13.09
N ASN A 155 3.72 9.72 14.25
CA ASN A 155 3.04 9.79 15.54
C ASN A 155 2.28 11.11 15.74
N HIS A 156 2.78 12.24 15.22
CA HIS A 156 2.06 13.51 15.25
C HIS A 156 0.71 13.40 14.54
N PHE A 157 0.67 12.89 13.31
CA PHE A 157 -0.60 12.76 12.57
C PHE A 157 -1.51 11.66 13.10
N LEU A 158 -0.96 10.55 13.61
CA LEU A 158 -1.75 9.49 14.24
C LEU A 158 -2.42 9.91 15.55
N LEU A 159 -1.89 10.93 16.24
CA LEU A 159 -2.47 11.49 17.48
C LEU A 159 -3.33 12.73 17.24
N SER A 160 -3.21 13.38 16.07
CA SER A 160 -3.91 14.64 15.75
C SER A 160 -5.17 14.46 14.88
N CYS A 161 -5.45 13.23 14.43
CA CYS A 161 -6.62 12.85 13.63
C CYS A 161 -7.57 11.98 14.45
#